data_AF-A0AAV4GNT4-F1
#
_entry.id   AF-A0AAV4GNT4-F1
#
_cell.length_a   1.000
_cell.length_b   1.000
_cell.length_c   1.000
_cell.angle_alpha   90.00
_cell.angle_beta   90.00
_cell.angle_gamma   90.00
#
_symmetry.space_group_name_H-M   'P 1'
#
loop_
_entity.id
_entity.type
_entity.pdbx_description
1 polymer ?
#
loop_
_entity_poly.entity_id
_entity_poly.type
_entity_poly.pdbx_seq_one_letter_code
_entity_poly.pdbx_strand_id
1 'polypeptide(L)'
;MFPIGKTKAFASRPVICLEFYKEVKYVPQPTSRPLPWSRVVLKQQPSHAVEHLTKALSLRCALEDTNPATSGAVPISPDTALLTVGAETDQYADEIVSIEFSRNGERLAFLEPNGYPQATGDWKNMKVIGDLSLPLVNSDHERAFLELIWSPPSLNQSGEYTCTVNTTSASNKSIYEVTSEVGIQFPSKQDLVSQMRILHQEDLANQEKLSDLQAAASVLKPAHAESGVVSCGDSTGWNSYIGSRRYVYKDVKFRRPYTGKSPIISLGIKGIDSYHSKNLRMQLDVVNRSTSGFRVRCGTWGDTRIYSLTVRWTSAVA
;
A
#
# COMPACT_ATOMS: atom_id res chain seq x y z
N MET A 1 -5.57 -61.64 -3.10
CA MET A 1 -5.41 -61.83 -1.65
C MET A 1 -4.42 -60.79 -1.15
N PHE A 2 -4.91 -59.64 -0.66
CA PHE A 2 -4.25 -58.62 0.21
C PHE A 2 -5.36 -57.64 0.67
N PRO A 3 -5.28 -57.04 1.87
CA PRO A 3 -6.47 -56.78 2.69
C PRO A 3 -7.04 -55.36 2.60
N ILE A 4 -8.29 -55.27 3.06
CA ILE A 4 -9.18 -54.11 3.17
C ILE A 4 -8.73 -53.22 4.35
N GLY A 5 -8.44 -51.95 4.07
CA GLY A 5 -8.21 -50.91 5.07
C GLY A 5 -9.52 -50.20 5.47
N LYS A 6 -9.88 -50.27 6.75
CA LYS A 6 -11.02 -49.57 7.36
C LYS A 6 -10.66 -48.11 7.67
N THR A 7 -11.48 -47.15 7.25
CA THR A 7 -11.40 -45.74 7.65
C THR A 7 -12.19 -45.49 8.94
N LYS A 8 -11.51 -44.98 9.97
CA LYS A 8 -12.10 -44.50 11.23
C LYS A 8 -12.66 -43.09 11.03
N ALA A 9 -13.87 -42.86 11.52
CA ALA A 9 -14.47 -41.54 11.66
C ALA A 9 -13.81 -40.77 12.82
N PHE A 10 -13.38 -39.53 12.56
CA PHE A 10 -12.94 -38.58 13.59
C PHE A 10 -14.12 -37.70 13.99
N ALA A 11 -14.57 -37.85 15.23
CA ALA A 11 -15.52 -36.94 15.87
C ALA A 11 -14.77 -35.69 16.36
N SER A 12 -15.19 -34.52 15.89
CA SER A 12 -14.73 -33.22 16.37
C SER A 12 -15.32 -32.91 17.75
N ARG A 13 -14.47 -32.74 18.76
CA ARG A 13 -14.85 -32.15 20.05
C ARG A 13 -14.55 -30.65 20.02
N PRO A 14 -15.42 -29.80 20.60
CA PRO A 14 -15.12 -28.38 20.79
C PRO A 14 -14.09 -28.21 21.92
N VAL A 15 -13.03 -27.46 21.64
CA VAL A 15 -12.06 -27.00 22.63
C VAL A 15 -12.61 -25.70 23.22
N ILE A 16 -12.98 -25.74 24.50
CA ILE A 16 -13.31 -24.55 25.28
C ILE A 16 -11.98 -23.96 25.77
N CYS A 17 -11.56 -22.85 25.17
CA CYS A 17 -10.48 -22.01 25.72
C CYS A 17 -11.07 -21.14 26.83
N LEU A 18 -10.74 -21.47 28.09
CA LEU A 18 -10.90 -20.56 29.23
C LEU A 18 -9.66 -19.66 29.29
N GLU A 19 -9.78 -18.41 28.83
CA GLU A 19 -8.79 -17.37 29.08
C GLU A 19 -8.93 -16.87 30.52
N PHE A 20 -7.94 -17.17 31.36
CA PHE A 20 -7.72 -16.51 32.64
C PHE A 20 -6.99 -15.18 32.38
N TYR A 21 -7.72 -14.07 32.30
CA TYR A 21 -7.14 -12.74 32.45
C TYR A 21 -6.75 -12.55 33.92
N LYS A 22 -5.44 -12.59 34.21
CA LYS A 22 -4.88 -12.21 35.49
C LYS A 22 -4.42 -10.75 35.37
N GLU A 23 -5.16 -9.82 35.97
CA GLU A 23 -4.72 -8.43 36.11
C GLU A 23 -3.42 -8.39 36.93
N VAL A 24 -2.28 -8.29 36.24
CA VAL A 24 -1.03 -7.91 36.89
C VAL A 24 -1.05 -6.39 37.02
N LYS A 25 -1.48 -5.89 38.18
CA LYS A 25 -1.27 -4.48 38.57
C LYS A 25 0.23 -4.26 38.70
N TYR A 26 0.84 -3.78 37.64
CA TYR A 26 2.20 -3.26 37.69
C TYR A 26 2.16 -1.96 38.51
N VAL A 27 2.70 -2.01 39.73
CA VAL A 27 2.94 -0.83 40.56
C VAL A 27 4.38 -0.38 40.27
N PRO A 28 4.62 0.63 39.42
CA PRO A 28 5.97 1.10 39.17
C PRO A 28 6.57 1.62 40.48
N GLN A 29 7.75 1.11 40.84
CA GLN A 29 8.51 1.68 41.95
C GLN A 29 9.04 3.06 41.55
N PRO A 30 8.89 4.09 42.41
CA PRO A 30 9.39 5.43 42.13
C PRO A 30 10.91 5.42 42.24
N THR A 31 11.60 5.21 41.12
CA THR A 31 13.03 5.51 41.04
C THR A 31 13.15 7.03 40.85
N SER A 32 13.64 7.70 41.87
CA SER A 32 13.70 9.17 42.00
C SER A 32 14.80 9.79 41.12
N ARG A 33 14.87 9.41 39.84
CA ARG A 33 15.66 10.18 38.89
C ARG A 33 14.90 11.49 38.63
N PRO A 34 15.56 12.66 38.72
CA PRO A 34 14.94 13.91 38.33
C PRO A 34 14.40 13.74 36.92
N LEU A 35 13.09 13.97 36.75
CA LEU A 35 12.46 13.89 35.45
C LEU A 35 13.14 14.92 34.54
N PRO A 36 13.45 14.57 33.28
CA PRO A 36 13.96 15.54 32.32
C PRO A 36 12.96 16.71 32.22
N TRP A 37 13.42 17.91 31.88
CA TRP A 37 12.47 18.97 31.52
C TRP A 37 11.87 18.62 30.14
N SER A 38 10.76 19.25 29.78
CA SER A 38 10.24 19.16 28.42
C SER A 38 10.63 20.43 27.65
N ARG A 39 10.63 20.38 26.33
CA ARG A 39 10.74 21.57 25.48
C ARG A 39 9.78 21.45 24.30
N VAL A 40 9.19 22.57 23.90
CA VAL A 40 8.43 22.64 22.65
C VAL A 40 9.38 23.09 21.57
N VAL A 41 9.37 22.38 20.44
CA VAL A 41 10.23 22.63 19.29
C VAL A 41 9.37 22.78 18.04
N LEU A 42 9.56 23.88 17.32
CA LEU A 42 9.00 24.11 15.99
C LEU A 42 10.11 24.00 14.95
N LYS A 43 9.97 23.00 14.08
CA LYS A 43 10.86 22.70 12.96
C LYS A 43 10.19 23.12 11.66
N GLN A 44 10.90 23.84 10.81
CA GLN A 44 10.39 24.36 9.54
C GLN A 44 11.34 24.01 8.39
N GLN A 45 10.80 23.47 7.30
CA GLN A 45 11.59 23.10 6.13
C GLN A 45 10.81 23.33 4.81
N PRO A 46 11.32 24.16 3.88
CA PRO A 46 12.43 25.11 4.05
C PRO A 46 12.05 26.33 4.91
N SER A 47 13.04 27.10 5.37
CA SER A 47 12.80 28.39 6.06
C SER A 47 12.14 29.45 5.17
N HIS A 48 12.30 29.34 3.85
CA HIS A 48 11.68 30.23 2.87
C HIS A 48 11.06 29.41 1.74
N ALA A 49 9.79 29.67 1.44
CA ALA A 49 9.14 29.10 0.27
C ALA A 49 9.45 29.97 -0.95
N VAL A 50 10.18 29.41 -1.91
CA VAL A 50 10.31 29.98 -3.25
C VAL A 50 9.10 29.62 -4.09
N GLU A 51 8.36 30.63 -4.55
CA GLU A 51 7.14 30.44 -5.33
C GLU A 51 7.40 29.58 -6.58
N HIS A 52 6.55 28.58 -6.82
CA HIS A 52 6.64 27.60 -7.91
C HIS A 52 7.89 26.70 -7.96
N LEU A 53 8.91 26.94 -7.14
CA LEU A 53 10.13 26.11 -7.08
C LEU A 53 10.16 25.20 -5.85
N THR A 54 9.50 25.62 -4.77
CA THR A 54 9.41 24.80 -3.55
C THR A 54 8.44 23.66 -3.77
N LYS A 55 8.96 22.42 -3.74
CA LYS A 55 8.13 21.21 -3.94
C LYS A 55 7.19 20.97 -2.76
N ALA A 56 7.69 21.16 -1.55
CA ALA A 56 6.92 21.01 -0.32
C ALA A 56 7.41 21.96 0.78
N LEU A 57 6.48 22.40 1.63
CA LEU A 57 6.75 23.12 2.88
C LEU A 57 6.24 22.25 4.03
N SER A 58 7.09 21.97 5.02
CA SER A 58 6.71 21.28 6.25
C SER A 58 6.94 22.16 7.48
N LEU A 59 5.96 22.18 8.38
CA LEU A 59 6.04 22.74 9.72
C LEU A 59 5.69 21.65 10.72
N ARG A 60 6.65 21.27 11.57
CA ARG A 60 6.49 20.25 12.60
C ARG A 60 6.68 20.87 13.97
N CYS A 61 5.63 20.83 14.78
CA CYS A 61 5.70 21.17 16.18
C CYS A 61 5.73 19.91 17.01
N ALA A 62 6.69 19.81 17.92
CA ALA A 62 6.90 18.65 18.75
C ALA A 62 7.15 19.05 20.21
N LEU A 63 6.66 18.22 21.14
CA LEU A 63 7.10 18.24 22.53
C LEU A 63 8.19 17.19 22.70
N GLU A 64 9.40 17.62 23.07
CA GLU A 64 10.55 16.75 23.28
C GLU A 64 10.97 16.77 24.75
N ASP A 65 11.52 15.67 25.26
CA ASP A 65 12.19 15.66 26.56
C ASP A 65 13.62 16.18 26.42
N THR A 66 14.02 17.15 27.26
CA THR A 66 15.39 17.61 27.31
C THR A 66 16.25 16.64 28.09
N ASN A 67 17.22 16.04 27.39
CA ASN A 67 18.30 15.35 28.07
C ASN A 67 19.24 16.41 28.69
N PRO A 68 19.39 16.46 30.02
CA PRO A 68 20.23 17.46 30.70
C PRO A 68 21.70 17.40 30.27
N ALA A 69 22.15 16.30 29.65
CA ALA A 69 23.52 16.12 29.18
C ALA A 69 23.86 16.82 27.84
N THR A 70 22.87 17.36 27.12
CA THR A 70 23.03 17.84 25.72
C THR A 70 22.59 19.29 25.50
N SER A 71 22.55 20.12 26.55
CA SER A 71 22.24 21.56 26.46
C SER A 71 23.29 22.42 25.73
N GLY A 72 24.27 21.80 25.06
CA GLY A 72 25.15 22.51 24.13
C GLY A 72 24.39 22.88 22.87
N ALA A 73 24.45 24.15 22.46
CA ALA A 73 23.89 24.64 21.21
C ALA A 73 24.25 23.66 20.07
N VAL A 74 23.25 22.95 19.53
CA VAL A 74 23.45 22.06 18.40
C VAL A 74 23.86 22.94 17.22
N PRO A 75 25.05 22.72 16.62
CA PRO A 75 25.47 23.49 15.47
C PRO A 75 24.44 23.31 14.35
N ILE A 76 23.82 24.42 13.93
CA ILE A 76 22.91 24.44 12.79
C ILE A 76 23.74 24.03 11.57
N SER A 77 23.45 22.86 11.00
CA SER A 77 24.09 22.41 9.76
C SER A 77 23.64 23.35 8.61
N PRO A 78 24.56 23.99 7.88
CA PRO A 78 24.23 25.01 6.88
C PRO A 78 23.53 24.47 5.62
N ASP A 79 23.62 23.15 5.35
CA ASP A 79 23.19 22.57 4.06
C ASP A 79 21.76 22.04 4.03
N THR A 80 21.06 22.03 5.17
CA THR A 80 19.61 21.79 5.22
C THR A 80 19.01 22.94 6.00
N ALA A 81 18.33 23.86 5.30
CA ALA A 81 17.66 25.03 5.87
C ALA A 81 16.44 24.66 6.74
N LEU A 82 16.67 23.78 7.72
CA LEU A 82 15.78 23.40 8.77
C LEU A 82 15.91 24.47 9.86
N LEU A 83 14.94 25.38 9.92
CA LEU A 83 14.86 26.31 11.02
C LEU A 83 14.24 25.57 12.21
N THR A 84 14.93 25.55 13.35
CA THR A 84 14.44 24.95 14.59
C THR A 84 14.41 26.03 15.65
N VAL A 85 13.21 26.36 16.14
CA VAL A 85 12.99 27.26 17.26
C VAL A 85 12.43 26.46 18.42
N GLY A 86 12.88 26.71 19.65
CA GLY A 86 12.38 25.97 20.80
C GLY A 86 12.22 26.84 22.04
N ALA A 87 11.27 26.44 22.89
CA ALA A 87 11.03 27.01 24.21
C ALA A 87 11.12 25.90 25.25
N GLU A 88 12.00 26.09 26.24
CA GLU A 88 12.11 25.20 27.40
C GLU A 88 10.87 25.33 28.29
N THR A 89 10.42 24.23 28.88
CA THR A 89 9.34 24.23 29.87
C THR A 89 9.89 24.46 31.27
N ASP A 90 9.11 25.08 32.13
CA ASP A 90 9.44 25.26 33.55
C ASP A 90 9.21 23.97 34.36
N GLN A 91 8.38 23.06 33.84
CA GLN A 91 8.02 21.79 34.46
C GLN A 91 7.89 20.68 33.41
N TYR A 92 8.17 19.44 33.83
CA TYR A 92 7.87 18.27 33.02
C TYR A 92 6.36 18.19 32.74
N ALA A 93 6.00 18.04 31.46
CA ALA A 93 4.61 17.87 31.08
C ALA A 93 4.17 16.43 31.39
N ASP A 94 3.22 16.21 32.29
CA ASP A 94 2.78 14.82 32.58
C ASP A 94 1.88 14.29 31.45
N GLU A 95 0.89 15.09 31.07
CA GLU A 95 -0.10 14.78 30.04
C GLU A 95 -0.20 15.90 29.00
N ILE A 96 -0.47 15.52 27.75
CA ILE A 96 -0.60 16.46 26.63
C ILE A 96 -2.08 16.57 26.30
N VAL A 97 -2.61 17.78 26.48
CA VAL A 97 -4.02 18.08 26.25
C VAL A 97 -4.26 18.39 24.78
N SER A 98 -3.44 19.21 24.15
CA SER A 98 -3.57 19.46 22.71
C SER A 98 -2.31 20.09 22.12
N ILE A 99 -2.17 19.94 20.81
CA ILE A 99 -1.22 20.69 19.99
C ILE A 99 -2.01 21.45 18.92
N GLU A 100 -1.71 22.73 18.74
CA GLU A 100 -2.37 23.60 17.79
C GLU A 100 -1.36 24.42 16.98
N PHE A 101 -1.66 24.60 15.71
CA PHE A 101 -1.02 25.60 14.86
C PHE A 101 -1.99 26.74 14.59
N SER A 102 -1.49 27.97 14.73
CA SER A 102 -2.12 29.16 14.19
C SER A 102 -1.16 29.91 13.27
N ARG A 103 -1.72 30.68 12.34
CA ARG A 103 -0.98 31.59 11.45
C ARG A 103 -1.62 32.96 11.51
N ASN A 104 -0.84 33.98 11.85
CA ASN A 104 -1.33 35.35 12.04
C ASN A 104 -2.55 35.40 12.99
N GLY A 105 -2.56 34.57 14.03
CA GLY A 105 -3.64 34.45 15.01
C GLY A 105 -4.86 33.62 14.57
N GLU A 106 -4.92 33.12 13.33
CA GLU A 106 -5.98 32.22 12.87
C GLU A 106 -5.55 30.75 13.01
N ARG A 107 -6.38 29.94 13.67
CA ARG A 107 -6.11 28.49 13.82
C ARG A 107 -6.13 27.78 12.47
N LEU A 108 -5.06 27.05 12.16
CA LEU A 108 -4.91 26.28 10.91
C LEU A 108 -5.14 24.78 11.10
N ALA A 109 -4.65 24.23 12.21
CA ALA A 109 -4.74 22.81 12.50
C ALA A 109 -4.61 22.55 13.99
N PHE A 110 -5.20 21.45 14.45
CA PHE A 110 -5.10 21.05 15.85
C PHE A 110 -5.21 19.54 16.02
N LEU A 111 -4.76 19.06 17.17
CA LEU A 111 -4.87 17.68 17.60
C LEU A 111 -5.21 17.65 19.10
N GLU A 112 -6.29 16.94 19.43
CA GLU A 112 -6.82 16.74 20.78
C GLU A 112 -6.74 15.25 21.19
N PRO A 113 -6.90 14.90 22.47
CA PRO A 113 -6.75 13.54 22.94
C PRO A 113 -7.86 12.67 22.36
N ASN A 114 -7.49 11.49 21.85
CA ASN A 114 -8.39 10.56 21.13
C ASN A 114 -8.96 11.12 19.81
N GLY A 115 -8.50 12.28 19.35
CA GLY A 115 -8.84 12.85 18.06
C GLY A 115 -7.90 12.41 16.95
N TYR A 116 -8.31 12.65 15.71
CA TYR A 116 -7.40 12.66 14.56
C TYR A 116 -6.95 14.09 14.29
N PRO A 117 -5.75 14.31 13.74
CA PRO A 117 -5.30 15.65 13.37
C PRO A 117 -6.29 16.31 12.40
N GLN A 118 -6.75 17.52 12.72
CA GLN A 118 -7.74 18.24 11.92
C GLN A 118 -7.15 19.52 11.34
N ALA A 119 -7.54 19.85 10.10
CA ALA A 119 -7.28 21.12 9.45
C ALA A 119 -8.52 22.01 9.53
N THR A 120 -8.36 23.27 9.92
CA THR A 120 -9.43 24.28 9.95
C THR A 120 -9.34 25.26 8.77
N GLY A 121 -8.15 25.45 8.20
CA GLY A 121 -7.88 26.30 7.02
C GLY A 121 -7.02 25.59 5.96
N ASP A 122 -6.92 26.16 4.75
CA ASP A 122 -6.00 25.72 3.67
C ASP A 122 -6.05 24.23 3.27
N TRP A 123 -7.15 23.54 3.54
CA TRP A 123 -7.30 22.08 3.42
C TRP A 123 -7.07 21.51 2.02
N LYS A 124 -7.17 22.31 0.95
CA LYS A 124 -7.06 21.80 -0.43
C LYS A 124 -5.68 21.22 -0.74
N ASN A 125 -4.63 21.80 -0.16
CA ASN A 125 -3.24 21.44 -0.45
C ASN A 125 -2.42 21.12 0.82
N MET A 126 -3.07 21.12 1.99
CA MET A 126 -2.44 20.86 3.28
C MET A 126 -2.76 19.45 3.77
N LYS A 127 -1.72 18.67 4.08
CA LYS A 127 -1.81 17.41 4.81
C LYS A 127 -1.43 17.67 6.26
N VAL A 128 -2.26 17.22 7.19
CA VAL A 128 -1.99 17.29 8.63
C VAL A 128 -1.75 15.86 9.14
N ILE A 129 -0.64 15.66 9.84
CA ILE A 129 -0.33 14.41 10.55
C ILE A 129 0.07 14.76 11.98
N GLY A 130 -0.14 13.86 12.92
CA GLY A 130 0.20 14.14 14.31
C GLY A 130 -0.11 12.96 15.19
N ASP A 131 0.49 12.97 16.37
CA ASP A 131 0.33 11.95 17.40
C ASP A 131 0.51 12.60 18.78
N LEU A 132 -0.35 12.26 19.73
CA LEU A 132 -0.23 12.63 21.15
C LEU A 132 0.20 11.43 22.01
N SER A 133 0.56 10.30 21.41
CA SER A 133 0.91 9.09 22.13
C SER A 133 2.22 9.27 22.89
N LEU A 134 2.15 9.15 24.22
CA LEU A 134 3.32 9.16 25.09
C LEU A 134 4.25 7.99 24.69
N PRO A 135 5.56 8.22 24.61
CA PRO A 135 6.46 7.31 23.93
C PRO A 135 6.48 5.93 24.60
N LEU A 136 6.49 4.90 23.76
CA LEU A 136 6.75 3.52 24.15
C LEU A 136 8.24 3.35 24.49
N VAL A 137 8.68 3.86 25.63
CA VAL A 137 9.95 3.61 26.36
C VAL A 137 11.29 3.74 25.58
N ASN A 138 11.36 3.82 24.25
CA ASN A 138 12.61 3.77 23.48
C ASN A 138 12.60 4.57 22.15
N SER A 139 11.63 5.44 21.91
CA SER A 139 11.68 6.33 20.74
C SER A 139 12.42 7.62 21.10
N ASP A 140 13.27 8.09 20.20
CA ASP A 140 14.12 9.27 20.35
C ASP A 140 13.31 10.53 20.75
N HIS A 141 13.22 10.77 22.07
CA HIS A 141 12.88 12.01 22.78
C HIS A 141 11.59 12.77 22.40
N GLU A 142 10.88 12.43 21.34
CA GLU A 142 9.64 13.08 20.89
C GLU A 142 8.42 12.41 21.57
N ARG A 143 7.63 13.22 22.28
CA ARG A 143 6.47 12.74 23.05
C ARG A 143 5.13 12.98 22.37
N ALA A 144 5.07 14.00 21.55
CA ALA A 144 3.93 14.29 20.71
C ALA A 144 4.37 15.23 19.60
N PHE A 145 3.64 15.20 18.50
CA PHE A 145 3.86 16.11 17.40
C PHE A 145 2.58 16.41 16.62
N LEU A 146 2.61 17.55 15.95
CA LEU A 146 1.69 17.91 14.89
C LEU A 146 2.54 18.44 13.74
N GLU A 147 2.28 17.98 12.53
CA GLU A 147 3.01 18.38 11.33
C GLU A 147 2.05 18.75 10.20
N LEU A 148 2.32 19.91 9.60
CA LEU A 148 1.62 20.47 8.46
C LEU A 148 2.51 20.35 7.23
N ILE A 149 1.99 19.77 6.15
CA ILE A 149 2.73 19.57 4.90
C ILE A 149 1.91 20.15 3.74
N TRP A 150 2.47 21.16 3.07
CA TRP A 150 1.92 21.70 1.81
C TRP A 150 2.73 21.18 0.62
N SER A 151 2.07 20.71 -0.44
CA SER A 151 2.74 20.19 -1.63
C SER A 151 1.92 20.40 -2.92
N PRO A 152 2.17 21.45 -3.72
CA PRO A 152 3.13 22.54 -3.48
C PRO A 152 2.54 23.66 -2.58
N PRO A 153 3.37 24.41 -1.84
CA PRO A 153 2.94 25.64 -1.15
C PRO A 153 2.63 26.78 -2.14
N SER A 154 1.78 27.70 -1.72
CA SER A 154 1.40 28.94 -2.39
C SER A 154 1.76 30.17 -1.55
N LEU A 155 1.57 31.37 -2.12
CA LEU A 155 1.82 32.62 -1.42
C LEU A 155 0.99 32.81 -0.15
N ASN A 156 -0.14 32.10 -0.01
CA ASN A 156 -0.99 32.22 1.17
C ASN A 156 -0.38 31.56 2.41
N GLN A 157 0.72 30.80 2.26
CA GLN A 157 1.43 30.16 3.36
C GLN A 157 2.56 31.00 3.96
N SER A 158 2.77 32.26 3.55
CA SER A 158 3.62 33.16 4.33
C SER A 158 2.93 33.65 5.59
N GLY A 159 3.74 33.93 6.61
CA GLY A 159 3.31 34.63 7.80
C GLY A 159 4.02 34.11 9.04
N GLU A 160 3.59 34.62 10.17
CA GLU A 160 4.02 34.14 11.47
C GLU A 160 3.18 32.92 11.85
N TYR A 161 3.87 31.81 12.10
CA TYR A 161 3.27 30.57 12.59
C TYR A 161 3.57 30.42 14.06
N THR A 162 2.51 30.13 14.82
CA THR A 162 2.59 29.85 16.24
C THR A 162 2.18 28.41 16.46
N CYS A 163 3.06 27.65 17.11
CA CYS A 163 2.66 26.39 17.72
C CYS A 163 2.36 26.58 19.20
N THR A 164 1.21 26.09 19.63
CA THR A 164 0.80 26.06 21.02
C THR A 164 0.63 24.61 21.48
N VAL A 165 1.30 24.25 22.57
CA VAL A 165 1.17 22.95 23.22
C VAL A 165 0.55 23.16 24.59
N ASN A 166 -0.65 22.60 24.78
CA ASN A 166 -1.34 22.60 26.07
C ASN A 166 -1.00 21.32 26.81
N THR A 167 -0.51 21.45 28.03
CA THR A 167 -0.16 20.30 28.88
C THR A 167 -0.86 20.41 30.23
N THR A 168 -1.04 19.27 30.88
CA THR A 168 -1.46 19.19 32.27
C THR A 168 -0.40 18.46 33.07
N SER A 169 -0.01 19.07 34.18
CA SER A 169 0.78 18.43 35.23
C SER A 169 -0.13 18.12 36.42
N ALA A 170 0.32 17.28 37.35
CA ALA A 170 -0.39 16.94 38.59
C ALA A 170 -0.95 18.16 39.35
N SER A 171 -0.33 19.34 39.21
CA SER A 171 -0.75 20.55 39.92
C SER A 171 -1.38 21.65 39.07
N ASN A 172 -1.08 21.76 37.77
CA ASN A 172 -1.48 22.93 36.96
C ASN A 172 -1.64 22.60 35.46
N LYS A 173 -2.43 23.42 34.77
CA LYS A 173 -2.45 23.49 33.30
C LYS A 173 -1.39 24.49 32.84
N SER A 174 -0.52 24.08 31.94
CA SER A 174 0.51 24.94 31.33
C SER A 174 0.27 25.07 29.83
N ILE A 175 0.63 26.23 29.29
CA ILE A 175 0.54 26.54 27.86
C ILE A 175 1.93 26.96 27.42
N TYR A 176 2.47 26.26 26.42
CA TYR A 176 3.76 26.57 25.84
C TYR A 176 3.58 27.02 24.40
N GLU A 177 4.30 28.07 24.02
CA GLU A 177 4.16 28.71 22.73
C GLU A 177 5.53 28.90 22.08
N VAL A 178 5.63 28.60 20.78
CA VAL A 178 6.80 28.86 19.98
C VAL A 178 6.38 29.43 18.63
N THR A 179 7.07 30.47 18.17
CA THR A 179 6.77 31.16 16.92
C THR A 179 7.90 31.00 15.91
N SER A 180 7.54 30.94 14.63
CA SER A 180 8.47 30.94 13.50
C SER A 180 7.84 31.64 12.30
N GLU A 181 8.65 32.41 11.57
CA GLU A 181 8.19 33.09 10.37
C GLU A 181 8.48 32.25 9.12
N VAL A 182 7.46 32.04 8.30
CA VAL A 182 7.63 31.49 6.94
C VAL A 182 7.70 32.64 5.96
N GLY A 183 8.91 32.90 5.47
CA GLY A 183 9.14 33.87 4.41
C GLY A 183 8.79 33.31 3.03
N ILE A 184 8.40 34.20 2.12
CA ILE A 184 8.36 33.90 0.69
C ILE A 184 9.51 34.61 0.00
N GLN A 185 10.17 33.89 -0.90
CA GLN A 185 11.18 34.46 -1.77
C GLN A 185 10.73 34.32 -3.22
N PHE A 186 10.85 35.39 -3.99
CA PHE A 186 10.68 35.31 -5.44
C PHE A 186 11.89 34.58 -6.05
N PRO A 187 11.67 33.67 -7.01
CA PRO A 187 12.77 32.94 -7.63
C PRO A 187 13.72 33.90 -8.34
N SER A 188 15.02 33.78 -8.03
CA SER A 188 16.05 34.51 -8.77
C SER A 188 16.23 33.90 -10.17
N LYS A 189 16.86 34.66 -11.08
CA LYS A 189 17.26 34.12 -12.39
C LYS A 189 18.16 32.90 -12.24
N GLN A 190 19.00 32.84 -11.20
CA GLN A 190 19.89 31.72 -10.92
C GLN A 190 19.11 30.49 -10.45
N ASP A 191 18.04 30.67 -9.66
CA ASP A 191 17.19 29.57 -9.21
C ASP A 191 16.46 28.93 -10.38
N LEU A 192 15.91 29.76 -11.29
CA LEU A 192 15.24 29.27 -12.50
C LEU A 192 16.21 28.50 -13.42
N VAL A 193 17.42 29.00 -13.61
CA VAL A 193 18.45 28.31 -14.40
C VAL A 193 18.85 26.99 -13.74
N SER A 194 18.98 26.97 -12.42
CA SER A 194 19.31 25.75 -11.66
C SER A 194 18.19 24.71 -11.77
N GLN A 195 16.94 25.14 -11.62
CA GLN A 195 15.77 24.27 -11.80
C GLN A 195 15.66 23.73 -13.23
N MET A 196 15.94 24.57 -14.23
CA MET A 196 15.93 24.15 -15.64
C MET A 196 16.99 23.06 -15.90
N ARG A 197 18.18 23.16 -15.29
CA ARG A 197 19.20 22.10 -15.39
C ARG A 197 18.74 20.79 -14.76
N ILE A 198 18.12 20.86 -13.57
CA ILE A 198 17.57 19.68 -12.89
C ILE A 198 16.49 19.02 -13.75
N LEU A 199 15.52 19.80 -14.24
CA LEU A 199 14.45 19.30 -15.10
C LEU A 199 14.99 18.69 -16.40
N HIS A 200 16.02 19.30 -16.99
CA HIS A 200 16.64 18.76 -18.19
C HIS A 200 17.33 17.41 -17.93
N GLN A 201 18.00 17.24 -16.79
CA GLN A 201 18.59 15.96 -16.40
C GLN A 201 17.53 14.88 -16.14
N GLU A 202 16.43 15.25 -15.48
CA GLU A 202 15.29 14.34 -15.28
C GLU A 202 14.66 13.91 -16.62
N ASP A 203 14.53 14.84 -17.58
CA ASP A 203 14.02 14.52 -18.92
C ASP A 203 14.93 13.54 -19.66
N LEU A 204 16.26 13.75 -19.62
CA LEU A 204 17.23 12.81 -20.21
C LEU A 204 17.13 11.42 -19.58
N ALA A 205 17.03 11.33 -18.25
CA ALA A 205 16.88 10.06 -17.54
C ALA A 205 15.56 9.36 -17.87
N ASN A 206 14.47 10.13 -18.01
CA ASN A 206 13.17 9.59 -18.41
C ASN A 206 13.16 9.09 -19.86
N GLN A 207 13.86 9.77 -20.76
CA GLN A 207 14.02 9.32 -22.15
C GLN A 207 14.79 7.99 -22.23
N GLU A 208 15.87 7.84 -21.45
CA GLU A 208 16.62 6.58 -21.36
C GLU A 208 15.72 5.44 -20.86
N LYS A 209 15.00 5.67 -19.76
CA LYS A 209 14.06 4.68 -19.21
C LYS A 209 12.96 4.30 -20.21
N LEU A 210 12.48 5.25 -21.01
CA LEU A 210 11.46 4.98 -22.03
C LEU A 210 12.03 4.11 -23.16
N SER A 211 13.26 4.39 -23.59
CA SER A 211 13.98 3.56 -24.57
C SER A 211 14.15 2.13 -24.06
N ASP A 212 14.53 1.95 -22.80
CA ASP A 212 14.69 0.62 -22.18
C ASP A 212 13.37 -0.14 -22.10
N LEU A 213 12.29 0.53 -21.68
CA LEU A 213 10.96 -0.06 -21.64
C LEU A 213 10.46 -0.45 -23.03
N GLN A 214 10.73 0.37 -24.04
CA GLN A 214 10.41 0.05 -25.43
C GLN A 214 11.22 -1.15 -25.94
N ALA A 215 12.51 -1.22 -25.62
CA ALA A 215 13.34 -2.38 -25.93
C ALA A 215 12.82 -3.66 -25.26
N ALA A 216 12.48 -3.60 -23.97
CA ALA A 216 11.89 -4.72 -23.24
C ALA A 216 10.52 -5.14 -23.80
N ALA A 217 9.66 -4.17 -24.13
CA ALA A 217 8.36 -4.44 -24.75
C ALA A 217 8.51 -5.06 -26.15
N SER A 218 9.54 -4.72 -26.91
CA SER A 218 9.80 -5.32 -28.22
C SER A 218 10.21 -6.80 -28.15
N VAL A 219 10.79 -7.23 -27.03
CA VAL A 219 11.08 -8.65 -26.73
C VAL A 219 9.78 -9.39 -26.37
N LEU A 220 8.87 -8.70 -25.68
CA LEU A 220 7.51 -9.17 -25.41
C LEU A 220 6.61 -9.01 -26.65
N LYS A 221 7.03 -9.54 -27.82
CA LYS A 221 6.09 -9.75 -28.93
C LYS A 221 4.90 -10.55 -28.37
N PRO A 222 3.65 -10.12 -28.58
CA PRO A 222 2.52 -10.88 -28.10
C PRO A 222 2.63 -12.28 -28.70
N ALA A 223 2.88 -13.27 -27.84
CA ALA A 223 2.94 -14.66 -28.24
C ALA A 223 1.67 -14.93 -29.04
N HIS A 224 1.81 -15.44 -30.26
CA HIS A 224 0.64 -15.68 -31.10
C HIS A 224 -0.38 -16.47 -30.29
N ALA A 225 -1.54 -15.89 -30.03
CA ALA A 225 -2.54 -16.50 -29.17
C ALA A 225 -3.87 -16.54 -29.89
N GLU A 226 -4.52 -17.70 -29.85
CA GLU A 226 -5.86 -17.89 -30.39
C GLU A 226 -6.76 -18.50 -29.31
N SER A 227 -8.06 -18.27 -29.44
CA SER A 227 -9.06 -18.91 -28.58
C SER A 227 -10.33 -19.17 -29.35
N GLY A 228 -11.11 -20.13 -28.86
CA GLY A 228 -12.37 -20.48 -29.49
C GLY A 228 -13.22 -21.40 -28.63
N VAL A 229 -14.31 -21.87 -29.22
CA VAL A 229 -15.28 -22.74 -28.57
C VAL A 229 -15.62 -23.90 -29.50
N VAL A 230 -15.74 -25.09 -28.93
CA VAL A 230 -16.13 -26.31 -29.60
C VAL A 230 -17.35 -26.90 -28.89
N SER A 231 -18.39 -27.23 -29.65
CA SER A 231 -19.54 -27.97 -29.14
C SER A 231 -19.38 -29.46 -29.47
N CYS A 232 -19.41 -30.29 -28.43
CA CYS A 232 -19.34 -31.75 -28.53
C CYS A 232 -20.73 -32.40 -28.64
N GLY A 233 -21.82 -31.67 -28.40
CA GLY A 233 -23.20 -32.14 -28.58
C GLY A 233 -23.61 -33.25 -27.59
N ASP A 234 -24.67 -33.98 -27.95
CA ASP A 234 -25.24 -35.08 -27.15
C ASP A 234 -24.38 -36.35 -27.27
N SER A 235 -24.07 -36.95 -26.13
CA SER A 235 -23.27 -38.17 -26.01
C SER A 235 -23.88 -39.43 -26.63
N THR A 236 -25.18 -39.43 -26.95
CA THR A 236 -25.86 -40.52 -27.67
C THR A 236 -25.35 -40.66 -29.11
N GLY A 237 -24.88 -39.57 -29.71
CA GLY A 237 -24.26 -39.57 -31.04
C GLY A 237 -22.74 -39.78 -31.04
N TRP A 238 -22.13 -40.05 -29.88
CA TRP A 238 -20.69 -40.25 -29.78
C TRP A 238 -20.31 -41.69 -30.13
N ASN A 239 -19.16 -41.86 -30.77
CA ASN A 239 -18.68 -43.18 -31.20
C ASN A 239 -18.39 -44.05 -29.97
N SER A 240 -18.97 -45.25 -29.95
CA SER A 240 -18.68 -46.26 -28.93
C SER A 240 -17.29 -46.86 -29.15
N TYR A 241 -16.57 -47.07 -28.05
CA TYR A 241 -15.26 -47.70 -28.01
C TYR A 241 -15.27 -48.87 -27.02
N ILE A 242 -14.15 -49.59 -26.90
CA ILE A 242 -14.03 -50.75 -26.02
C ILE A 242 -14.51 -50.41 -24.59
N GLY A 243 -15.41 -51.25 -24.09
CA GLY A 243 -16.12 -51.04 -22.82
C GLY A 243 -17.33 -50.12 -22.97
N SER A 244 -17.57 -49.27 -21.98
CA SER A 244 -18.65 -48.28 -21.95
C SER A 244 -18.20 -46.86 -22.34
N ARG A 245 -16.99 -46.74 -22.90
CA ARG A 245 -16.39 -45.45 -23.29
C ARG A 245 -16.98 -44.96 -24.59
N ARG A 246 -17.32 -43.67 -24.64
CA ARG A 246 -17.81 -42.99 -25.84
C ARG A 246 -17.01 -41.72 -26.08
N TYR A 247 -16.68 -41.46 -27.34
CA TYR A 247 -15.89 -40.30 -27.74
C TYR A 247 -16.46 -39.59 -28.97
N VAL A 248 -16.34 -38.28 -28.99
CA VAL A 248 -16.49 -37.46 -30.20
C VAL A 248 -15.23 -36.63 -30.41
N TYR A 249 -14.83 -36.49 -31.67
CA TYR A 249 -13.68 -35.73 -32.08
C TYR A 249 -14.12 -34.46 -32.81
N LYS A 250 -13.47 -33.34 -32.51
CA LYS A 250 -13.73 -32.05 -33.13
C LYS A 250 -12.42 -31.42 -33.56
N ASP A 251 -12.27 -31.23 -34.87
CA ASP A 251 -11.09 -30.59 -35.46
C ASP A 251 -11.18 -29.07 -35.31
N VAL A 252 -10.09 -28.48 -34.83
CA VAL A 252 -9.92 -27.04 -34.69
C VAL A 252 -8.74 -26.61 -35.54
N LYS A 253 -9.00 -25.69 -36.48
CA LYS A 253 -7.97 -25.04 -37.29
C LYS A 253 -7.67 -23.67 -36.70
N PHE A 254 -6.39 -23.36 -36.56
CA PHE A 254 -5.96 -22.01 -36.20
C PHE A 254 -6.23 -21.06 -37.37
N ARG A 255 -6.63 -19.83 -37.07
CA ARG A 255 -6.81 -18.76 -38.06
C ARG A 255 -5.49 -18.45 -38.75
N ARG A 256 -4.39 -18.51 -38.01
CA ARG A 256 -3.03 -18.38 -38.54
C ARG A 256 -2.19 -19.57 -38.07
N PRO A 257 -1.52 -20.31 -38.96
CA PRO A 257 -0.59 -21.35 -38.52
C PRO A 257 0.53 -20.76 -37.65
N TYR A 258 0.88 -21.46 -36.58
CA TYR A 258 2.01 -21.13 -35.72
C TYR A 258 3.33 -21.41 -36.45
N THR A 259 4.34 -20.54 -36.25
CA THR A 259 5.67 -20.71 -36.85
C THR A 259 6.60 -21.48 -35.91
N GLY A 260 7.30 -22.49 -36.43
CA GLY A 260 8.37 -23.22 -35.72
C GLY A 260 7.91 -24.30 -34.75
N LYS A 261 7.05 -23.97 -33.76
CA LYS A 261 6.62 -24.91 -32.72
C LYS A 261 5.10 -24.99 -32.61
N SER A 262 4.59 -26.19 -32.31
CA SER A 262 3.19 -26.39 -31.97
C SER A 262 2.85 -25.67 -30.65
N PRO A 263 1.69 -24.99 -30.55
CA PRO A 263 1.35 -24.20 -29.36
C PRO A 263 1.01 -25.08 -28.15
N ILE A 264 1.12 -24.53 -26.95
CA ILE A 264 0.45 -25.09 -25.77
C ILE A 264 -1.04 -24.81 -25.92
N ILE A 265 -1.88 -25.83 -25.66
CA ILE A 265 -3.33 -25.73 -25.76
C ILE A 265 -3.91 -26.04 -24.39
N SER A 266 -4.75 -25.14 -23.89
CA SER A 266 -5.55 -25.35 -22.69
C SER A 266 -7.02 -25.52 -23.07
N LEU A 267 -7.69 -26.50 -22.43
CA LEU A 267 -9.11 -26.76 -22.58
C LEU A 267 -9.82 -26.44 -21.27
N GLY A 268 -10.98 -25.80 -21.36
CA GLY A 268 -11.85 -25.53 -20.23
C GLY A 268 -13.31 -25.82 -20.56
N ILE A 269 -14.08 -26.32 -19.61
CA ILE A 269 -15.52 -26.54 -19.78
C ILE A 269 -16.19 -25.16 -19.76
N LYS A 270 -16.91 -24.84 -20.84
CA LYS A 270 -17.72 -23.61 -20.94
C LYS A 270 -19.16 -23.85 -20.49
N GLY A 271 -19.69 -25.05 -20.74
CA GLY A 271 -21.05 -25.42 -20.36
C GLY A 271 -21.25 -26.93 -20.46
N ILE A 272 -22.06 -27.47 -19.56
CA ILE A 272 -22.40 -28.89 -19.52
C ILE A 272 -23.87 -29.07 -19.11
N ASP A 273 -24.57 -29.95 -19.81
CA ASP A 273 -25.88 -30.46 -19.45
C ASP A 273 -25.79 -31.99 -19.36
N SER A 274 -26.01 -32.55 -18.17
CA SER A 274 -25.86 -33.97 -17.87
C SER A 274 -27.09 -34.52 -17.17
N TYR A 275 -27.43 -35.75 -17.52
CA TYR A 275 -28.54 -36.46 -16.89
C TYR A 275 -28.25 -36.73 -15.41
N HIS A 276 -29.17 -36.28 -14.56
CA HIS A 276 -28.97 -36.20 -13.11
C HIS A 276 -28.96 -37.56 -12.39
N SER A 277 -29.57 -38.61 -12.95
CA SER A 277 -29.72 -39.90 -12.25
C SER A 277 -28.49 -40.81 -12.37
N LYS A 278 -27.44 -40.34 -13.05
CA LYS A 278 -26.19 -41.07 -13.35
C LYS A 278 -24.99 -40.23 -12.91
N ASN A 279 -23.91 -40.88 -12.50
CA ASN A 279 -22.70 -40.15 -12.09
C ASN A 279 -22.16 -39.34 -13.26
N LEU A 280 -21.69 -38.12 -12.99
CA LEU A 280 -21.02 -37.31 -14.00
C LEU A 280 -19.59 -37.82 -14.22
N ARG A 281 -19.32 -38.27 -15.46
CA ARG A 281 -18.01 -38.78 -15.88
C ARG A 281 -17.67 -38.20 -17.24
N MET A 282 -16.60 -37.41 -17.33
CA MET A 282 -16.17 -36.80 -18.58
C MET A 282 -14.65 -36.72 -18.67
N GLN A 283 -14.16 -36.67 -19.90
CA GLN A 283 -12.74 -36.52 -20.23
C GLN A 283 -12.61 -35.56 -21.40
N LEU A 284 -11.65 -34.64 -21.31
CA LEU A 284 -11.27 -33.73 -22.38
C LEU A 284 -9.79 -33.95 -22.67
N ASP A 285 -9.46 -34.28 -23.91
CA ASP A 285 -8.07 -34.41 -24.35
C ASP A 285 -7.81 -33.57 -25.60
N VAL A 286 -6.57 -33.08 -25.71
CA VAL A 286 -6.01 -32.55 -26.96
C VAL A 286 -5.25 -33.67 -27.65
N VAL A 287 -5.64 -34.01 -28.88
CA VAL A 287 -4.95 -35.01 -29.70
C VAL A 287 -4.55 -34.41 -31.05
N ASN A 288 -3.61 -35.04 -31.75
CA ASN A 288 -3.14 -34.63 -33.09
C ASN A 288 -2.77 -33.14 -33.19
N ARG A 289 -1.99 -32.66 -32.23
CA ARG A 289 -1.57 -31.26 -32.17
C ARG A 289 -0.51 -30.95 -33.23
N SER A 290 -0.72 -29.89 -33.99
CA SER A 290 0.18 -29.37 -35.03
C SER A 290 0.26 -27.85 -34.97
N THR A 291 1.07 -27.25 -35.84
CA THR A 291 1.15 -25.79 -36.01
C THR A 291 -0.08 -25.20 -36.69
N SER A 292 -0.86 -25.98 -37.45
CA SER A 292 -2.06 -25.53 -38.18
C SER A 292 -3.38 -25.79 -37.44
N GLY A 293 -3.35 -26.62 -36.40
CA GLY A 293 -4.55 -26.98 -35.66
C GLY A 293 -4.35 -28.15 -34.72
N PHE A 294 -5.44 -28.60 -34.13
CA PHE A 294 -5.49 -29.73 -33.21
C PHE A 294 -6.89 -30.35 -33.22
N ARG A 295 -7.04 -31.47 -32.49
CA ARG A 295 -8.32 -32.15 -32.33
C ARG A 295 -8.69 -32.24 -30.86
N VAL A 296 -9.89 -31.77 -30.52
CA VAL A 296 -10.49 -31.95 -29.20
C VAL A 296 -11.16 -33.32 -29.17
N ARG A 297 -10.82 -34.15 -28.18
CA ARG A 297 -11.53 -35.39 -27.86
C ARG A 297 -12.38 -35.16 -26.63
N CYS A 298 -13.71 -35.16 -26.81
CA CYS A 298 -14.68 -35.19 -25.73
C CYS A 298 -15.06 -36.64 -25.44
N GLY A 299 -14.96 -37.05 -24.18
CA GLY A 299 -15.20 -38.43 -23.76
C GLY A 299 -16.10 -38.54 -22.54
N THR A 300 -16.83 -39.65 -22.46
CA THR A 300 -17.60 -40.07 -21.27
C THR A 300 -17.55 -41.60 -21.17
N TRP A 301 -17.97 -42.17 -20.03
CA TRP A 301 -17.97 -43.63 -19.83
C TRP A 301 -19.01 -44.10 -18.82
N GLY A 302 -19.21 -45.41 -18.76
CA GLY A 302 -20.23 -46.03 -17.92
C GLY A 302 -21.62 -45.75 -18.45
N ASP A 303 -22.51 -45.43 -17.52
CA ASP A 303 -23.92 -45.11 -17.78
C ASP A 303 -24.21 -43.60 -17.80
N THR A 304 -23.18 -42.74 -17.80
CA THR A 304 -23.32 -41.28 -17.83
C THR A 304 -23.98 -40.83 -19.14
N ARG A 305 -24.96 -39.93 -19.10
CA ARG A 305 -25.52 -39.29 -20.31
C ARG A 305 -25.30 -37.79 -20.25
N ILE A 306 -24.62 -37.25 -21.26
CA ILE A 306 -24.41 -35.81 -21.45
C ILE A 306 -25.30 -35.37 -22.61
N TYR A 307 -26.21 -34.43 -22.36
CA TYR A 307 -27.09 -33.83 -23.37
C TYR A 307 -26.35 -32.76 -24.19
N SER A 308 -25.49 -31.98 -23.53
CA SER A 308 -24.61 -31.03 -24.23
C SER A 308 -23.30 -30.83 -23.47
N LEU A 309 -22.20 -30.68 -24.22
CA LEU A 309 -20.90 -30.32 -23.69
C LEU A 309 -20.25 -29.29 -24.61
N THR A 310 -19.91 -28.14 -24.04
CA THR A 310 -19.23 -27.05 -24.73
C THR A 310 -17.88 -26.78 -24.08
N VAL A 311 -16.84 -26.76 -24.89
CA VAL A 311 -15.44 -26.61 -24.47
C VAL A 311 -14.88 -25.30 -25.02
N ARG A 312 -14.33 -24.46 -24.15
CA ARG A 312 -13.49 -23.34 -24.54
C ARG A 312 -12.05 -23.81 -24.67
N TRP A 313 -11.32 -23.31 -25.66
CA TRP A 313 -9.90 -23.56 -25.80
C TRP A 313 -9.12 -22.26 -25.95
N THR A 314 -7.87 -22.28 -25.50
CA THR A 314 -6.87 -21.24 -25.73
C THR A 314 -5.57 -21.89 -26.21
N SER A 315 -4.86 -21.23 -27.12
CA SER A 315 -3.56 -21.68 -27.61
C SER A 315 -2.55 -20.54 -27.56
N ALA A 316 -1.30 -20.83 -27.18
CA ALA A 316 -0.20 -19.87 -27.18
C ALA A 316 1.14 -20.58 -27.41
N VAL A 317 2.13 -19.87 -27.98
CA VAL A 317 3.52 -20.36 -28.00
C VAL A 317 4.12 -20.10 -26.62
N ALA A 318 4.79 -21.11 -26.06
CA ALA A 318 5.62 -20.97 -24.86
C ALA A 318 7.08 -20.71 -25.23
#